data_AF-A0A940XCE8-F1
#
_entry.id   AF-A0A940XCE8-F1
#
_cell.length_a   1.000
_cell.length_b   1.000
_cell.length_c   1.000
_cell.angle_alpha   90.00
_cell.angle_beta   90.00
_cell.angle_gamma   90.00
#
_symmetry.space_group_name_H-M   'P 1'
#
loop_
_entity.id
_entity.type
_entity.pdbx_description
1 polymer ?
#
loop_
_entity_poly.entity_id
_entity_poly.type
_entity_poly.pdbx_seq_one_letter_code
_entity_poly.pdbx_strand_id
1 'polypeptide(L)'
;MKPFYGWYKQVMVYSSVDEKQRIFMSENKKVECFNHGLRNRAFVCKHLIGGDAKEFWEPFDSDPTRQYPDGELNAWCDECDKILIKEGEWNEKSETFAQIQLICDECFFQMKKLNNGSSNSK
;
A
#
# COMPACT_ATOMS: atom_id res chain seq x y z
N MET A 1 26.93 2.65 -7.79
CA MET A 1 26.63 1.47 -6.95
C MET A 1 25.91 1.95 -5.70
N LYS A 2 24.64 1.58 -5.50
CA LYS A 2 23.90 1.80 -4.23
C LYS A 2 24.55 0.96 -3.10
N PRO A 3 24.39 1.33 -1.81
CA PRO A 3 23.24 0.80 -1.07
C PRO A 3 22.54 1.88 -0.22
N PHE A 4 21.20 1.94 -0.19
CA PHE A 4 20.28 1.18 0.67
C PHE A 4 20.24 1.71 2.13
N TYR A 5 19.01 1.95 2.62
CA TYR A 5 18.57 2.28 4.00
C TYR A 5 18.44 3.77 4.39
N GLY A 6 17.22 4.30 4.30
CA GLY A 6 16.91 5.69 4.67
C GLY A 6 15.61 5.93 5.47
N TRP A 7 14.83 4.90 5.84
CA TRP A 7 13.55 5.10 6.53
C TRP A 7 13.33 4.11 7.69
N TYR A 8 14.18 4.15 8.72
CA TYR A 8 13.90 3.55 10.04
C TYR A 8 14.61 4.32 11.18
N LYS A 9 14.45 5.65 11.22
CA LYS A 9 14.89 6.49 12.35
C LYS A 9 13.70 6.94 13.19
N GLN A 10 13.07 5.99 13.87
CA GLN A 10 12.24 6.20 15.07
C GLN A 10 12.25 4.82 15.75
N VAL A 11 12.94 4.52 16.84
CA VAL A 11 13.47 5.28 17.97
C VAL A 11 14.65 4.45 18.51
N MET A 12 15.81 5.05 18.72
CA MET A 12 16.85 4.46 19.59
C MET A 12 16.44 4.72 21.03
N VAL A 13 16.02 3.70 21.79
CA VAL A 13 16.47 3.46 23.19
C VAL A 13 16.29 1.97 23.54
N TYR A 14 17.21 1.47 24.36
CA TYR A 14 17.24 0.21 25.11
C TYR A 14 17.85 -1.03 24.44
N SER A 15 19.17 -1.10 24.60
CA SER A 15 19.95 -2.31 24.80
C SER A 15 19.16 -3.40 25.55
N SER A 16 19.24 -4.65 25.06
CA SER A 16 18.69 -5.92 25.59
C SER A 16 17.25 -6.33 25.21
N VAL A 17 16.95 -6.36 23.90
CA VAL A 17 15.70 -6.99 23.41
C VAL A 17 16.01 -8.36 22.81
N ASP A 18 15.42 -9.39 23.43
CA ASP A 18 15.45 -10.82 23.09
C ASP A 18 15.12 -11.06 21.59
N GLU A 19 15.85 -11.96 20.94
CA GLU A 19 15.70 -12.32 19.52
C GLU A 19 14.25 -12.68 19.14
N LYS A 20 13.48 -13.18 20.11
CA LYS A 20 12.04 -13.48 19.98
C LYS A 20 11.17 -12.26 19.64
N GLN A 21 11.56 -11.05 20.06
CA GLN A 21 10.82 -9.82 19.77
C GLN A 21 11.07 -9.30 18.34
N ARG A 22 12.22 -9.63 17.74
CA ARG A 22 12.51 -9.32 16.32
C ARG A 22 11.66 -10.16 15.36
N ILE A 23 11.32 -11.39 15.74
CA ILE A 23 10.44 -12.28 14.95
C ILE A 23 8.98 -11.77 15.01
N PHE A 24 8.53 -11.26 16.17
CA PHE A 24 7.15 -10.80 16.35
C PHE A 24 6.76 -9.61 15.44
N MET A 25 7.72 -8.77 15.05
CA MET A 25 7.47 -7.63 14.15
C MET A 25 7.45 -8.01 12.66
N SER A 26 7.87 -9.23 12.29
CA SER A 26 7.84 -9.71 10.89
C SER A 26 6.68 -10.68 10.60
N GLU A 27 6.01 -11.21 11.63
CA GLU A 27 4.92 -12.19 11.49
C GLU A 27 3.51 -11.59 11.44
N ASN A 28 3.33 -10.32 11.83
CA ASN A 28 2.01 -9.69 11.82
C ASN A 28 1.64 -9.17 10.42
N LYS A 29 1.37 -10.13 9.55
CA LYS A 29 0.89 -10.02 8.16
C LYS A 29 -0.56 -9.53 8.06
N LYS A 30 -0.98 -8.70 9.00
CA LYS A 30 -2.36 -8.24 9.13
C LYS A 30 -2.36 -6.81 9.60
N VAL A 31 -3.41 -6.08 9.24
CA VAL A 31 -3.67 -4.73 9.71
C VAL A 31 -4.97 -4.73 10.49
N GLU A 32 -5.00 -4.02 11.62
CA GLU A 32 -6.22 -3.76 12.36
C GLU A 32 -6.93 -2.55 11.74
N CYS A 33 -7.95 -2.83 10.95
CA CYS A 33 -8.80 -1.80 10.35
C CYS A 33 -9.90 -1.41 11.34
N PHE A 34 -10.06 -0.11 11.57
CA PHE A 34 -11.14 0.41 12.43
C PHE A 34 -12.54 -0.06 12.00
N ASN A 35 -12.78 -0.23 10.70
CA ASN A 35 -14.09 -0.59 10.16
C ASN A 35 -14.28 -2.10 9.92
N HIS A 36 -13.19 -2.86 9.76
CA HIS A 36 -13.24 -4.26 9.29
C HIS A 36 -12.47 -5.24 10.20
N GLY A 37 -11.88 -4.76 11.30
CA GLY A 37 -11.08 -5.57 12.22
C GLY A 37 -9.75 -6.03 11.63
N LEU A 38 -9.25 -7.17 12.11
CA LEU A 38 -7.97 -7.74 11.68
C LEU A 38 -8.09 -8.38 10.28
N ARG A 39 -7.37 -7.82 9.30
CA ARG A 39 -7.49 -8.16 7.87
C ARG A 39 -6.14 -8.24 7.16
N ASN A 40 -6.09 -8.79 5.93
CA ASN A 40 -4.86 -8.74 5.13
C ASN A 40 -4.52 -7.29 4.78
N ARG A 41 -3.23 -6.99 4.67
CA ARG A 41 -2.77 -5.66 4.31
C ARG A 41 -2.74 -5.47 2.80
N ALA A 42 -2.99 -4.24 2.38
CA ALA A 42 -2.84 -3.75 1.03
C ALA A 42 -2.18 -2.37 1.07
N PHE A 43 -1.56 -1.95 -0.03
CA PHE A 43 -0.88 -0.67 -0.13
C PHE A 43 -1.47 0.17 -1.26
N VAL A 44 -1.78 1.42 -0.96
CA VAL A 44 -2.32 2.36 -1.95
C VAL A 44 -1.63 3.71 -1.86
N CYS A 45 -1.56 4.48 -2.96
CA CYS A 45 -1.17 5.88 -2.82
C CYS A 45 -2.27 6.67 -2.08
N LYS A 46 -1.88 7.69 -1.32
CA LYS A 46 -2.82 8.55 -0.58
C LYS A 46 -3.87 9.19 -1.49
N HIS A 47 -3.55 9.42 -2.76
CA HIS A 47 -4.44 10.07 -3.71
C HIS A 47 -5.70 9.26 -4.04
N LEU A 48 -5.69 7.94 -3.85
CA LEU A 48 -6.88 7.10 -4.04
C LEU A 48 -7.91 7.23 -2.91
N ILE A 49 -7.51 7.80 -1.76
CA ILE A 49 -8.39 8.00 -0.61
C ILE A 49 -9.38 9.12 -0.95
N GLY A 50 -10.68 8.82 -0.83
CA GLY A 50 -11.76 9.77 -1.06
C GLY A 50 -12.44 9.63 -2.43
N GLY A 51 -11.86 8.88 -3.37
CA GLY A 51 -12.51 8.59 -4.66
C GLY A 51 -12.35 9.68 -5.73
N ASP A 52 -11.54 10.71 -5.48
CA ASP A 52 -11.32 11.82 -6.41
C ASP A 52 -10.23 11.51 -7.46
N ALA A 53 -9.60 10.34 -7.40
CA ALA A 53 -8.60 9.95 -8.38
C ALA A 53 -9.25 9.48 -9.69
N LYS A 54 -8.59 9.78 -10.81
CA LYS A 54 -9.12 9.49 -12.13
C LYS A 54 -9.14 8.00 -12.50
N GLU A 55 -8.18 7.24 -11.97
CA GLU A 55 -7.94 5.84 -12.34
C GLU A 55 -7.39 5.06 -11.13
N PHE A 56 -7.58 3.74 -11.15
CA PHE A 56 -7.06 2.80 -10.16
C PHE A 56 -6.18 1.75 -10.86
N TRP A 57 -4.87 2.01 -10.90
CA TRP A 57 -3.89 1.09 -11.48
C TRP A 57 -3.49 0.01 -10.50
N GLU A 58 -3.25 -1.19 -11.03
CA GLU A 58 -2.87 -2.37 -10.27
C GLU A 58 -1.78 -3.16 -11.01
N PRO A 59 -0.92 -3.92 -10.32
CA PRO A 59 0.07 -4.77 -10.97
C PRO A 59 -0.57 -5.99 -11.66
N PHE A 60 -1.78 -6.36 -11.27
CA PHE A 60 -2.61 -7.40 -11.85
C PHE A 60 -4.09 -7.11 -11.56
N ASP A 61 -5.01 -7.64 -12.35
CA ASP A 61 -6.44 -7.46 -12.09
C ASP A 61 -6.88 -8.30 -10.87
N SER A 62 -7.12 -7.62 -9.75
CA SER A 62 -7.53 -8.25 -8.50
C SER A 62 -9.05 -8.43 -8.38
N ASP A 63 -9.50 -9.50 -7.75
CA ASP A 63 -10.91 -9.90 -7.61
C ASP A 63 -11.24 -10.11 -6.11
N PRO A 64 -12.26 -9.43 -5.56
CA PRO A 64 -12.63 -9.55 -4.15
C PRO A 64 -13.09 -10.95 -3.72
N THR A 65 -13.42 -11.84 -4.66
CA THR A 65 -13.79 -13.24 -4.39
C THR A 65 -12.59 -14.16 -4.20
N ARG A 66 -11.37 -13.68 -4.50
CA ARG A 66 -10.12 -14.44 -4.38
C ARG A 66 -9.36 -14.05 -3.12
N GLN A 67 -8.53 -14.98 -2.64
CA GLN A 67 -7.59 -14.72 -1.56
C GLN A 67 -6.23 -14.38 -2.15
N TYR A 68 -5.62 -13.31 -1.63
CA TYR A 68 -4.29 -12.87 -2.01
C TYR A 68 -3.32 -13.08 -0.85
N PRO A 69 -2.09 -13.50 -1.13
CA PRO A 69 -1.00 -13.38 -0.19
C PRO A 69 -0.87 -11.95 0.33
N ASP A 70 -0.41 -11.84 1.57
CA ASP A 70 -0.42 -10.58 2.30
C ASP A 70 0.57 -9.55 1.73
N GLY A 71 0.07 -8.37 1.38
CA GLY A 71 0.84 -7.29 0.74
C GLY A 71 0.96 -7.38 -0.78
N GLU A 72 0.27 -8.32 -1.45
CA GLU A 72 0.24 -8.37 -2.92
C GLU A 72 -0.76 -7.37 -3.53
N LEU A 73 -1.77 -6.98 -2.77
CA LEU A 73 -2.74 -5.96 -3.19
C LEU A 73 -2.08 -4.59 -3.12
N ASN A 74 -1.78 -4.03 -4.29
CA ASN A 74 -1.13 -2.75 -4.46
C ASN A 74 -1.89 -1.95 -5.53
N ALA A 75 -2.13 -0.67 -5.28
CA ALA A 75 -2.75 0.20 -6.28
C ALA A 75 -2.26 1.65 -6.21
N TRP A 76 -2.36 2.35 -7.33
CA TRP A 76 -1.96 3.75 -7.45
C TRP A 76 -2.83 4.50 -8.46
N CYS A 77 -2.85 5.84 -8.35
CA CYS A 77 -3.58 6.69 -9.28
C CYS A 77 -2.77 7.00 -10.55
N ASP A 78 -3.41 7.58 -11.57
CA ASP A 78 -2.80 7.99 -12.83
C ASP A 78 -1.59 8.94 -12.66
N GLU A 79 -1.64 9.88 -11.71
CA GLU A 79 -0.51 10.77 -11.43
C GLU A 79 0.71 10.02 -10.88
N CYS A 80 0.47 9.02 -10.02
CA CYS A 80 1.52 8.15 -9.50
C CYS A 80 2.09 7.26 -10.61
N ASP A 81 1.26 6.78 -11.54
CA ASP A 81 1.69 5.95 -12.67
C ASP A 81 2.66 6.71 -13.59
N LYS A 82 2.33 7.95 -13.93
CA LYS A 82 3.20 8.83 -14.72
C LYS A 82 4.57 9.02 -14.08
N ILE A 83 4.62 9.16 -12.75
CA ILE A 83 5.88 9.32 -12.02
C ILE A 83 6.63 7.99 -11.98
N LEU A 84 5.94 6.87 -11.77
CA LEU A 84 6.54 5.54 -11.81
C LEU A 84 7.17 5.24 -13.17
N ILE A 85 6.47 5.53 -14.27
CA ILE A 85 7.00 5.38 -15.64
C ILE A 85 8.23 6.27 -15.84
N LYS A 86 8.18 7.52 -15.37
CA LYS A 86 9.28 8.48 -15.51
C LYS A 86 10.53 8.05 -14.73
N GLU A 87 10.35 7.57 -13.50
CA GLU A 87 11.44 7.15 -12.63
C GLU A 87 11.90 5.71 -12.92
N GLY A 88 11.09 4.91 -13.61
CA GLY A 88 11.35 3.54 -14.04
C GLY A 88 11.18 2.47 -12.95
N GLU A 89 11.08 2.88 -11.68
CA GLU A 89 10.87 2.02 -10.52
C GLU A 89 10.23 2.79 -9.38
N TRP A 90 9.65 2.09 -8.41
CA TRP A 90 9.33 2.67 -7.11
C TRP A 90 10.62 3.01 -6.39
N ASN A 91 10.93 4.31 -6.31
CA ASN A 91 12.06 4.86 -5.60
C ASN A 91 11.62 5.97 -4.62
N GLU A 92 12.57 6.55 -3.91
CA GLU A 92 12.33 7.61 -2.93
C GLU A 92 11.47 8.75 -3.47
N LYS A 93 11.66 9.18 -4.73
CA LYS A 93 10.86 10.27 -5.31
C LYS A 93 9.43 9.86 -5.56
N SER A 94 9.22 8.71 -6.20
CA SER A 94 7.87 8.22 -6.50
C SER A 94 7.10 7.88 -5.22
N GLU A 95 7.77 7.29 -4.23
CA GLU A 95 7.16 6.94 -2.94
C GLU A 95 6.84 8.20 -2.13
N THR A 96 7.73 9.20 -2.11
CA THR A 96 7.48 10.49 -1.45
C THR A 96 6.29 11.22 -2.07
N PHE A 97 6.15 11.18 -3.40
CA PHE A 97 4.98 11.73 -4.07
C PHE A 97 3.71 10.96 -3.74
N ALA A 98 3.75 9.62 -3.84
CA ALA A 98 2.58 8.77 -3.67
C ALA A 98 2.06 8.76 -2.22
N GLN A 99 2.93 8.99 -1.24
CA GLN A 99 2.62 8.89 0.19
C GLN A 99 1.85 7.59 0.48
N ILE A 100 2.48 6.45 0.23
CA ILE A 100 1.84 5.12 0.31
C ILE A 100 1.20 4.90 1.68
N GLN A 101 -0.03 4.37 1.67
CA GLN A 101 -0.86 4.11 2.84
C GLN A 101 -1.06 2.60 2.99
N LEU A 102 -0.96 2.12 4.24
CA LEU A 102 -1.29 0.76 4.63
C LEU A 102 -2.79 0.67 4.96
N ILE A 103 -3.52 -0.19 4.26
CA ILE A 103 -4.97 -0.38 4.44
C ILE A 103 -5.31 -1.87 4.50
N CYS A 104 -6.56 -2.21 4.84
CA CYS A 104 -7.02 -3.60 4.72
C CYS A 104 -7.50 -3.94 3.30
N ASP A 105 -7.51 -5.23 2.98
CA ASP A 105 -8.06 -5.80 1.74
C ASP A 105 -9.50 -5.34 1.43
N GLU A 106 -10.37 -5.25 2.42
CA GLU A 106 -11.75 -4.80 2.22
C GLU A 106 -11.82 -3.32 1.82
N CYS A 107 -11.04 -2.45 2.48
CA CYS A 107 -10.92 -1.04 2.10
C CYS A 107 -10.32 -0.89 0.69
N PHE A 108 -9.39 -1.76 0.31
CA PHE A 108 -8.80 -1.77 -1.03
C PHE A 108 -9.86 -1.98 -2.11
N PHE A 109 -10.70 -3.02 -1.98
CA PHE A 109 -11.75 -3.29 -2.96
C PHE A 109 -12.87 -2.25 -2.95
N GLN A 110 -13.16 -1.64 -1.80
CA GLN A 110 -14.05 -0.47 -1.73
C GLN A 110 -13.47 0.70 -2.54
N MET A 111 -12.18 1.00 -2.38
CA MET A 111 -11.50 2.04 -3.18
C MET A 111 -11.42 1.71 -4.66
N LYS A 112 -11.17 0.44 -5.04
CA LYS A 112 -11.22 0.00 -6.44
C LYS A 112 -12.57 0.31 -7.07
N LYS A 113 -13.67 0.01 -6.36
CA LYS A 113 -15.03 0.33 -6.81
C LYS A 113 -15.30 1.83 -6.89
N LEU A 114 -14.82 2.62 -5.93
CA LEU A 114 -15.03 4.07 -5.92
C LEU A 114 -14.29 4.77 -7.08
N ASN A 115 -13.03 4.42 -7.31
CA ASN A 115 -12.20 5.09 -8.32
C ASN A 115 -12.42 4.53 -9.75
N ASN A 116 -12.79 3.26 -9.91
CA ASN A 116 -13.20 2.71 -11.23
C ASN A 116 -14.70 2.91 -11.53
N GLY A 117 -15.52 3.20 -10.52
CA GLY A 117 -16.96 3.48 -10.67
C GLY A 117 -17.27 4.88 -11.19
N SER A 118 -16.24 5.74 -11.30
CA SER A 118 -16.31 7.06 -11.92
C SER A 118 -16.24 7.00 -13.46
N SER A 119 -16.12 5.81 -14.05
CA SER A 119 -16.34 5.59 -15.47
C SER A 119 -17.83 5.71 -15.79
N ASN A 120 -18.23 6.96 -16.01
CA ASN A 120 -19.40 7.36 -16.77
C ASN A 120 -19.64 6.38 -17.94
N SER A 121 -20.88 5.94 -18.12
CA SER A 121 -21.32 5.12 -19.25
C SER A 121 -20.63 5.55 -20.55
N LYS A 122 -19.86 4.65 -21.16
CA LYS A 122 -19.44 4.72 -22.55
C LYS A 122 -19.55 3.35 -23.18
#